data_AF-A0A497S4G3-F1
#
_entry.id   AF-A0A497S4G3-F1
#
_cell.length_a   1.000
_cell.length_b   1.000
_cell.length_c   1.000
_cell.angle_alpha   90.00
_cell.angle_beta   90.00
_cell.angle_gamma   90.00
#
_symmetry.space_group_name_H-M   'P 1'
#
loop_
_entity.id
_entity.type
_entity.pdbx_description
1 polymer ?
#
loop_
_entity_poly.entity_id
_entity_poly.type
_entity_poly.pdbx_seq_one_letter_code
_entity_poly.pdbx_strand_id
1 'polypeptide(L)'
;MVYIPPIFRIFGKSPFEPLCMHISKVKETVDLLKPAVEAFFDEDFKKVQKLAGEISNLEHECDIIKNDIRSHLPKSILMPVDRG
;
A
#
# COMPACT_ATOMS: atom_id res chain seq x y z
N MET A 1 23.84 -27.18 5.01
CA MET A 1 23.78 -25.86 5.68
C MET A 1 24.31 -24.83 4.70
N VAL A 2 23.47 -23.91 4.23
CA VAL A 2 23.82 -22.95 3.17
C VAL A 2 24.67 -21.82 3.79
N TYR A 3 25.87 -21.61 3.26
CA TYR A 3 26.75 -20.51 3.69
C TYR A 3 26.25 -19.19 3.08
N ILE A 4 25.76 -18.28 3.92
CA ILE A 4 25.36 -16.93 3.51
C ILE A 4 26.53 -16.00 3.86
N PRO A 5 27.18 -15.36 2.86
CA PRO A 5 28.31 -14.49 3.11
C PRO A 5 27.93 -13.31 4.03
N PRO A 6 28.85 -12.79 4.86
CA PRO A 6 28.58 -11.70 5.81
C PRO A 6 27.99 -10.45 5.14
N ILE A 7 28.36 -10.18 3.88
CA ILE A 7 27.83 -9.07 3.10
C ILE A 7 26.33 -9.21 2.81
N PHE A 8 25.83 -10.45 2.67
CA PHE A 8 24.41 -10.75 2.47
C PHE A 8 23.58 -10.56 3.75
N ARG A 9 24.18 -10.59 4.94
CA ARG A 9 23.52 -10.17 6.20
C ARG A 9 23.31 -8.67 6.29
N ILE A 10 24.00 -7.88 5.48
CA ILE A 10 23.81 -6.43 5.41
C ILE A 10 22.55 -6.13 4.62
N PHE A 11 22.22 -6.90 3.59
CA PHE A 11 20.96 -6.72 2.85
C PHE A 11 19.77 -7.16 3.72
N GLY A 12 18.89 -6.21 4.04
CA GLY A 12 17.69 -6.45 4.84
C GLY A 12 16.63 -7.31 4.15
N LYS A 13 15.50 -7.56 4.82
CA LYS A 13 14.33 -8.20 4.19
C LYS A 13 13.94 -7.45 2.92
N SER A 14 13.51 -8.21 1.90
CA SER A 14 13.05 -7.67 0.62
C SER A 14 11.96 -6.60 0.82
N PRO A 15 12.11 -5.39 0.26
CA PRO A 15 11.10 -4.33 0.38
C PRO A 15 9.86 -4.61 -0.47
N PHE A 16 9.91 -5.61 -1.37
CA PHE A 16 8.87 -5.85 -2.37
C PHE A 16 7.59 -6.44 -1.79
N GLU A 17 7.68 -7.31 -0.77
CA GLU A 17 6.50 -7.95 -0.19
C GLU A 17 5.54 -6.92 0.45
N PRO A 18 6.01 -6.00 1.32
CA PRO A 18 5.19 -4.90 1.81
C PRO A 18 4.63 -3.99 0.70
N LEU A 19 5.42 -3.70 -0.34
CA LEU A 19 4.97 -2.92 -1.50
C LEU A 19 3.85 -3.62 -2.28
N CYS A 20 3.94 -4.94 -2.44
CA CYS A 20 2.90 -5.77 -3.07
C CYS A 20 1.60 -5.77 -2.26
N MET A 21 1.66 -5.77 -0.93
CA MET A 21 0.47 -5.61 -0.10
C MET A 21 -0.15 -4.22 -0.28
N HIS A 22 0.68 -3.17 -0.26
CA HIS A 22 0.21 -1.79 -0.43
C HIS A 22 -0.50 -1.59 -1.78
N ILE A 23 0.10 -2.05 -2.89
CA ILE A 23 -0.52 -1.88 -4.22
C ILE A 23 -1.82 -2.67 -4.37
N SER A 24 -1.92 -3.83 -3.73
CA SER A 24 -3.16 -4.61 -3.70
C SER A 24 -4.28 -3.82 -3.00
N LYS A 25 -3.94 -3.14 -1.90
CA LYS A 25 -4.90 -2.32 -1.16
C LYS A 25 -5.30 -1.04 -1.92
N VAL A 26 -4.36 -0.38 -2.57
CA VAL A 26 -4.63 0.76 -3.46
C VAL A 26 -5.58 0.36 -4.58
N LYS A 27 -5.41 -0.85 -5.15
CA LYS A 27 -6.31 -1.38 -6.16
C LYS A 27 -7.74 -1.51 -5.63
N GLU A 28 -7.95 -2.04 -4.42
CA GLU A 28 -9.28 -2.12 -3.79
C GLU A 28 -9.93 -0.74 -3.69
N THR A 29 -9.17 0.28 -3.26
CA THR A 29 -9.66 1.66 -3.16
C THR A 29 -10.08 2.23 -4.52
N VAL A 30 -9.27 2.01 -5.56
CA VAL A 30 -9.54 2.49 -6.92
C VAL A 30 -10.73 1.77 -7.54
N ASP A 31 -10.90 0.48 -7.28
CA ASP A 31 -12.02 -0.31 -7.79
C ASP A 31 -13.38 0.21 -7.28
N LEU A 32 -13.42 0.93 -6.14
CA LEU A 32 -14.62 1.61 -5.62
C LEU A 32 -14.93 2.95 -6.30
N LEU A 33 -14.00 3.56 -7.05
CA LEU A 33 -14.26 4.84 -7.71
C LEU A 33 -15.31 4.71 -8.80
N LYS A 34 -15.28 3.62 -9.57
CA LYS A 34 -16.27 3.36 -10.62
C LYS A 34 -17.71 3.34 -10.08
N PRO A 35 -18.07 2.50 -9.08
CA PRO A 35 -19.42 2.50 -8.54
C PRO A 35 -19.79 3.82 -7.83
N ALA A 36 -18.83 4.56 -7.29
CA ALA A 36 -19.09 5.88 -6.70
C ALA A 36 -19.48 6.91 -7.76
N VAL A 37 -18.80 6.92 -8.90
CA VAL A 37 -19.13 7.78 -10.04
C VAL A 37 -20.44 7.38 -10.69
N GLU A 38 -20.71 6.08 -10.85
CA GLU A 38 -22.01 5.57 -11.34
C GLU A 38 -23.16 6.02 -10.42
N ALA A 39 -23.01 5.88 -9.09
CA ALA A 39 -24.00 6.34 -8.13
C ALA A 39 -24.23 7.86 -8.17
N PHE A 40 -23.20 8.64 -8.51
CA PHE A 40 -23.33 10.08 -8.70
C PHE A 40 -24.17 10.43 -9.94
N PHE A 41 -23.95 9.72 -11.05
CA PHE A 41 -24.77 9.90 -12.27
C PHE A 41 -26.22 9.46 -12.08
N ASP A 42 -26.47 8.47 -11.23
CA ASP A 42 -27.82 8.00 -10.87
C ASP A 42 -28.51 8.88 -9.82
N GLU A 43 -27.89 9.99 -9.40
CA GLU A 43 -28.35 10.89 -8.32
C GLU A 43 -28.59 10.18 -6.96
N ASP A 44 -28.00 8.99 -6.75
CA ASP A 44 -28.07 8.25 -5.49
C ASP A 44 -27.02 8.75 -4.50
N PHE A 45 -27.26 9.94 -3.95
CA PHE A 45 -26.34 10.60 -3.02
C PHE A 45 -26.13 9.81 -1.72
N LYS A 46 -27.08 8.97 -1.31
CA LYS A 46 -26.90 8.09 -0.15
C LYS A 46 -25.83 7.03 -0.43
N LYS A 47 -25.89 6.42 -1.61
CA LYS A 47 -24.89 5.45 -2.06
C LYS A 47 -23.53 6.11 -2.30
N VAL A 48 -23.50 7.32 -2.87
CA VAL A 48 -22.26 8.11 -2.99
C VAL A 48 -21.63 8.35 -1.63
N GLN A 49 -22.39 8.81 -0.63
CA GLN A 49 -21.87 9.06 0.72
C GLN A 49 -21.32 7.78 1.36
N LYS A 50 -22.01 6.66 1.19
CA LYS A 50 -21.56 5.35 1.68
C LYS A 50 -20.23 4.95 1.04
N LEU A 51 -20.16 4.98 -0.28
CA LEU A 51 -18.96 4.60 -1.04
C LEU A 51 -17.77 5.54 -0.75
N ALA A 52 -18.03 6.85 -0.58
CA ALA A 52 -17.00 7.80 -0.17
C ALA A 52 -16.42 7.47 1.22
N GLY A 53 -17.26 7.06 2.16
CA GLY A 53 -16.81 6.58 3.47
C GLY A 53 -15.96 5.30 3.37
N GLU A 54 -16.37 4.33 2.55
CA GLU A 54 -15.62 3.11 2.29
C GLU A 54 -14.25 3.41 1.63
N ILE A 55 -14.22 4.30 0.64
CA ILE A 55 -12.98 4.77 -0.01
C ILE A 55 -12.05 5.43 1.01
N SER A 56 -12.58 6.30 1.87
CA SER A 56 -11.76 6.98 2.89
C SER A 56 -11.16 6.01 3.90
N ASN A 57 -11.90 4.97 4.28
CA ASN A 57 -11.39 3.93 5.18
C ASN A 57 -10.26 3.12 4.52
N LEU A 58 -10.44 2.71 3.26
CA LEU A 58 -9.39 1.99 2.52
C LEU A 58 -8.15 2.85 2.26
N GLU A 59 -8.33 4.14 2.00
CA GLU A 59 -7.22 5.09 1.87
C GLU A 59 -6.42 5.19 3.18
N HIS A 60 -7.12 5.27 4.32
CA HIS A 60 -6.47 5.28 5.62
C HIS A 60 -5.66 4.00 5.88
N GLU A 61 -6.19 2.83 5.52
CA GLU A 61 -5.47 1.55 5.59
C GLU A 61 -4.23 1.55 4.68
N CYS A 62 -4.34 2.11 3.46
CA CYS A 62 -3.20 2.26 2.56
C CYS A 62 -2.11 3.15 3.17
N ASP A 63 -2.48 4.26 3.82
CA ASP A 63 -1.54 5.17 4.46
C ASP A 63 -0.82 4.52 5.65
N ILE A 64 -1.52 3.72 6.45
CA ILE A 64 -0.92 2.93 7.53
C ILE A 64 0.15 1.98 6.96
N ILE A 65 -0.17 1.23 5.91
CA ILE A 65 0.80 0.32 5.27
C ILE A 65 1.99 1.10 4.70
N LYS A 66 1.75 2.26 4.07
CA LYS A 66 2.81 3.13 3.53
C LYS A 66 3.75 3.61 4.64
N ASN A 67 3.20 4.03 5.78
CA ASN A 67 3.98 4.50 6.92
C ASN A 67 4.75 3.34 7.59
N ASP A 68 4.16 2.15 7.64
CA ASP A 68 4.82 0.95 8.13
C ASP A 68 6.03 0.58 7.26
N ILE A 69 5.86 0.57 5.93
CA ILE A 69 6.95 0.36 4.96
C ILE A 69 8.08 1.35 5.23
N ARG A 70 7.77 2.65 5.31
CA ARG A 70 8.77 3.70 5.54
C ARG A 70 9.49 3.55 6.89
N SER A 71 8.79 3.08 7.92
CA SER A 71 9.34 2.88 9.26
C SER A 71 10.25 1.65 9.34
N HIS A 72 9.92 0.60 8.58
CA HIS A 72 10.67 -0.65 8.54
C HIS A 72 11.80 -0.68 7.51
N LEU A 73 11.90 0.30 6.62
CA LEU A 73 13.05 0.44 5.73
C LEU A 73 14.30 0.88 6.55
N PRO A 74 15.32 0.02 6.69
CA PRO A 74 16.52 0.38 7.46
C PRO A 74 17.31 1.48 6.75
N LYS A 75 17.48 2.63 7.41
CA LYS A 75 18.22 3.79 6.88
C LYS A 75 19.73 3.56 6.76
N SER A 76 20.28 2.62 7.53
CA SER A 76 21.72 2.35 7.65
C SER A 76 22.24 1.19 6.79
N ILE A 77 21.37 0.56 6.00
CA ILE A 77 21.70 -0.63 5.20
C ILE A 77 21.64 -0.31 3.71
N LEU A 78 22.54 -0.93 2.94
CA LEU A 78 22.56 -0.86 1.47
C LEU A 78 21.40 -1.68 0.91
N MET A 79 20.53 -1.05 0.13
CA MET A 79 19.36 -1.68 -0.48
C MET A 79 19.60 -1.95 -1.97
N PRO A 80 18.99 -2.99 -2.55
CA PRO A 80 19.11 -3.28 -3.98
C PRO A 80 18.35 -2.28 -4.87
N VAL A 81 17.54 -1.40 -4.28
CA VAL A 81 16.74 -0.37 -4.94
C VAL A 81 16.88 0.95 -4.20
N ASP A 82 16.72 2.05 -4.94
CA ASP A 82 16.69 3.40 -4.38
C ASP A 82 15.47 3.58 -3.44
N ARG A 83 15.61 4.46 -2.45
CA ARG A 83 14.64 4.61 -1.35
C ARG A 83 13.57 5.69 -1.57
N GLY A 84 13.76 6.56 -2.56
CA GLY A 84 12.85 7.68 -2.84
C GLY A 84 12.98 8.84 -1.86
#